data_AF-A0A925Y7H3-F1
#
_entry.id   AF-A0A925Y7H3-F1
#
_cell.length_a   1.000
_cell.length_b   1.000
_cell.length_c   1.000
_cell.angle_alpha   90.00
_cell.angle_beta   90.00
_cell.angle_gamma   90.00
#
_symmetry.space_group_name_H-M   'P 1'
#
loop_
_entity.id
_entity.type
_entity.pdbx_description
1 polymer ?
#
loop_
_entity_poly.entity_id
_entity_poly.type
_entity_poly.pdbx_seq_one_letter_code
_entity_poly.pdbx_strand_id
1 'polypeptide(L)'
;MSGHPIPSHPHLPAAVDYADQDALLPLSDAELLRLMEHCALWSAAMEEFHASLHTPAAVTIWNVLLRAEVDLVRCAGARLEGEIERRSDRRQERATLDCHVPAADKRPRTARLSPPASRRSA
;
A
#
# COMPACT_ATOMS: atom_id res chain seq x y z
N MET A 1 -10.16 -13.66 -9.96
CA MET A 1 -9.52 -13.60 -11.30
C MET A 1 -8.67 -12.35 -11.31
N SER A 2 -7.35 -12.49 -11.17
CA SER A 2 -6.43 -11.35 -11.14
C SER A 2 -6.28 -10.84 -12.58
N GLY A 3 -7.03 -9.80 -12.93
CA GLY A 3 -6.95 -9.16 -14.24
C GLY A 3 -5.70 -8.29 -14.31
N HIS A 4 -4.55 -8.88 -14.58
CA HIS A 4 -3.41 -8.08 -15.02
C HIS A 4 -3.69 -7.56 -16.43
N PRO A 5 -3.54 -6.24 -16.67
CA PRO A 5 -3.71 -5.68 -18.00
C PRO A 5 -2.67 -6.28 -18.96
N ILE A 6 -3.06 -6.43 -20.23
CA ILE A 6 -2.14 -6.84 -21.29
C ILE A 6 -1.15 -5.69 -21.50
N PRO A 7 0.17 -5.93 -21.47
CA PRO A 7 1.15 -4.85 -21.51
C PRO A 7 1.09 -4.09 -22.83
N SER A 8 0.76 -2.80 -22.76
CA SER A 8 0.75 -1.91 -23.92
C SER A 8 2.13 -1.33 -24.22
N HIS A 9 3.02 -1.32 -23.22
CA HIS A 9 4.40 -0.83 -23.31
C HIS A 9 5.36 -1.84 -22.68
N PRO A 10 5.88 -2.83 -23.44
CA PRO A 10 6.63 -3.96 -22.88
C PRO A 10 7.98 -3.56 -22.24
N HIS A 11 8.48 -2.36 -22.52
CA HIS A 11 9.71 -1.80 -21.97
C HIS A 11 9.48 -0.92 -20.73
N LEU A 12 8.22 -0.63 -20.38
CA LEU A 12 7.87 0.16 -19.20
C LEU A 12 7.44 -0.75 -18.04
N PRO A 13 7.56 -0.29 -16.79
CA PRO A 13 6.98 -0.99 -15.64
C PRO A 13 5.48 -1.24 -15.86
N ALA A 14 5.01 -2.47 -15.56
CA ALA A 14 3.62 -2.88 -15.73
C ALA A 14 2.60 -1.98 -14.98
N ALA A 15 3.06 -1.20 -14.00
CA ALA A 15 2.25 -0.19 -13.32
C ALA A 15 1.65 0.86 -14.28
N VAL A 16 2.31 1.14 -15.41
CA VAL A 16 1.84 2.11 -16.41
C VAL A 16 0.50 1.70 -17.02
N ASP A 17 0.24 0.40 -17.15
CA ASP A 17 -1.00 -0.12 -17.74
C ASP A 17 -2.22 -0.02 -16.80
N TYR A 18 -2.02 0.34 -15.52
CA TYR A 18 -3.11 0.62 -14.60
C TYR A 18 -3.55 2.07 -14.77
N ALA A 19 -4.67 2.23 -15.49
CA ALA A 19 -5.19 3.52 -15.94
C ALA A 19 -5.52 4.47 -14.78
N ASP A 20 -6.04 3.95 -13.68
CA ASP A 20 -6.49 4.73 -12.53
C ASP A 20 -6.28 3.96 -11.20
N GLN A 21 -6.70 4.60 -10.11
CA GLN A 21 -6.57 4.05 -8.77
C GLN A 21 -7.55 2.90 -8.50
N ASP A 22 -8.68 2.83 -9.21
CA ASP A 22 -9.66 1.75 -9.05
C ASP A 22 -9.13 0.45 -9.64
N ALA A 23 -8.36 0.53 -10.73
CA ALA A 23 -7.65 -0.61 -11.33
C ALA A 23 -6.64 -1.27 -10.36
N LEU A 24 -6.18 -0.55 -9.32
CA LEU A 24 -5.25 -1.04 -8.31
C LEU A 24 -5.94 -1.76 -7.14
N LEU A 25 -7.27 -1.60 -6.97
CA LEU A 25 -8.04 -2.19 -5.87
C LEU A 25 -7.91 -3.72 -5.78
N PRO A 26 -7.92 -4.49 -6.88
CA PRO A 26 -7.85 -5.94 -6.81
C PRO A 26 -6.47 -6.47 -6.38
N LEU A 27 -5.43 -5.62 -6.42
CA LEU A 27 -4.06 -6.03 -6.11
C LEU A 27 -3.86 -6.17 -4.59
N SER A 28 -3.07 -7.15 -4.20
CA SER A 28 -2.57 -7.29 -2.83
C SER A 28 -1.51 -6.22 -2.51
N ASP A 29 -1.27 -5.98 -1.22
CA ASP A 29 -0.23 -5.03 -0.79
C ASP A 29 1.16 -5.43 -1.28
N ALA A 30 1.46 -6.74 -1.32
CA ALA A 30 2.71 -7.25 -1.85
C ALA A 30 2.86 -6.95 -3.36
N GLU A 31 1.77 -7.07 -4.13
CA GLU A 31 1.78 -6.72 -5.55
C GLU A 31 1.96 -5.22 -5.77
N LEU A 32 1.29 -4.38 -4.98
CA LEU A 32 1.47 -2.92 -5.04
C LEU A 32 2.92 -2.52 -4.72
N LEU A 33 3.51 -3.08 -3.67
CA LEU A 33 4.90 -2.82 -3.30
C LEU A 33 5.88 -3.27 -4.38
N ARG A 34 5.66 -4.46 -4.97
CA ARG A 34 6.50 -4.95 -6.09
C ARG A 34 6.40 -4.03 -7.31
N LEU A 35 5.19 -3.57 -7.67
CA LEU A 35 5.01 -2.63 -8.77
C LEU A 35 5.68 -1.29 -8.49
N MET A 36 5.63 -0.81 -7.25
CA MET A 36 6.31 0.40 -6.81
C MET A 36 7.83 0.26 -6.94
N GLU A 37 8.39 -0.83 -6.44
CA GLU A 37 9.82 -1.14 -6.56
C GLU A 37 10.28 -1.16 -8.02
N HIS A 38 9.50 -1.79 -8.92
CA HIS A 38 9.79 -1.78 -10.35
C HIS A 38 9.79 -0.37 -10.95
N CYS A 39 8.85 0.50 -10.54
CA CYS A 39 8.83 1.90 -10.99
C CYS A 39 10.06 2.67 -10.49
N ALA A 40 10.46 2.46 -9.23
CA ALA A 40 11.62 3.10 -8.63
C ALA A 40 12.93 2.67 -9.33
N LEU A 41 13.11 1.36 -9.55
CA LEU A 41 14.27 0.83 -10.26
C LEU A 41 14.39 1.37 -11.68
N TRP A 42 13.27 1.38 -12.42
CA TRP A 42 13.25 1.94 -13.78
C TRP A 42 13.56 3.43 -13.78
N SER A 43 12.98 4.20 -12.86
CA SER A 43 13.21 5.65 -12.78
C SER A 43 14.66 5.97 -12.45
N ALA A 44 15.27 5.25 -11.51
CA ALA A 44 16.69 5.40 -11.17
C ALA A 44 17.61 5.11 -12.37
N ALA A 45 17.34 4.04 -13.12
CA ALA A 45 18.10 3.72 -14.34
C ALA A 45 17.97 4.84 -15.40
N MET A 46 16.78 5.43 -15.54
CA MET A 46 16.54 6.52 -16.47
C MET A 46 17.19 7.84 -16.06
N GLU A 47 17.24 8.13 -14.76
CA GLU A 47 17.98 9.27 -14.21
C GLU A 47 19.49 9.11 -14.46
N GLU A 48 20.05 7.92 -14.22
CA GLU A 48 21.45 7.61 -14.52
C GLU A 48 21.75 7.77 -16.02
N PHE A 49 20.88 7.23 -16.89
CA PHE A 49 21.01 7.39 -18.33
C PHE A 49 20.97 8.86 -18.74
N HIS A 50 20.01 9.65 -18.22
CA HIS A 50 19.92 11.08 -18.50
C HIS A 50 21.16 11.84 -18.05
N ALA A 51 21.69 11.53 -16.87
CA ALA A 51 22.91 12.15 -16.33
C ALA A 51 24.15 11.87 -17.21
N SER A 52 24.18 10.74 -17.91
CA SER A 52 25.25 10.37 -18.85
C SER A 52 25.21 11.14 -20.18
N LEU A 53 24.14 11.88 -20.47
CA LEU A 53 23.98 12.60 -21.73
C LEU A 53 24.72 13.95 -21.69
N HIS A 54 25.81 14.04 -22.45
CA HIS A 54 26.65 15.24 -22.44
C HIS A 54 26.65 16.03 -23.76
N THR A 55 25.98 15.52 -24.80
CA THR A 55 25.90 16.21 -26.09
C THR A 55 24.53 16.85 -26.30
N PRO A 56 24.45 18.01 -26.98
CA PRO A 56 23.17 18.63 -27.32
C PRO A 56 22.24 17.72 -28.11
N ALA A 57 22.79 16.88 -28.99
CA ALA A 57 22.03 15.90 -29.77
C ALA A 57 21.38 14.84 -28.86
N ALA A 58 22.14 14.29 -27.91
CA ALA A 58 21.63 13.29 -26.98
C ALA A 58 20.53 13.86 -26.06
N VAL A 59 20.72 15.07 -25.54
CA VAL A 59 19.70 15.78 -24.73
C VAL A 59 18.43 16.03 -25.54
N THR A 60 18.55 16.33 -26.84
CA THR A 60 17.38 16.49 -27.72
C THR A 60 16.64 15.18 -27.88
N ILE A 61 17.35 14.07 -28.13
CA ILE A 61 16.76 12.73 -28.24
C ILE A 61 16.00 12.37 -26.96
N TRP A 62 16.60 12.59 -25.79
CA TRP A 62 15.94 12.38 -24.50
C TRP A 62 14.63 13.15 -24.38
N ASN A 63 14.65 14.45 -24.68
CA ASN A 63 13.49 15.31 -24.57
C ASN A 63 12.36 14.91 -25.53
N VAL A 64 12.69 14.42 -26.72
CA VAL A 64 11.70 14.07 -27.76
C VAL A 64 11.14 12.66 -27.57
N LEU A 65 11.97 11.69 -27.19
CA LEU A 65 11.57 10.27 -27.18
C LEU A 65 11.26 9.73 -25.79
N LEU A 66 12.04 10.12 -24.77
CA LEU A 66 12.02 9.43 -23.47
C LEU A 66 11.28 10.20 -22.38
N ARG A 67 11.20 11.53 -22.51
CA ARG A 67 10.54 12.38 -21.50
C ARG A 67 9.09 11.98 -21.24
N ALA A 68 8.32 11.70 -22.29
CA ALA A 68 6.93 11.27 -22.15
C ALA A 68 6.80 9.94 -21.40
N GLU A 69 7.71 9.00 -21.64
CA GLU A 69 7.73 7.71 -20.94
C GLU A 69 8.09 7.86 -19.46
N VAL A 70 9.07 8.72 -19.16
CA VAL A 70 9.41 9.07 -17.77
C VAL A 70 8.21 9.69 -17.05
N ASP A 71 7.46 10.56 -17.73
CA ASP A 71 6.24 11.14 -17.17
C ASP A 71 5.16 10.08 -16.92
N LEU A 72 4.99 9.10 -17.80
CA LEU A 72 4.07 7.98 -17.61
C LEU A 72 4.43 7.13 -16.38
N VAL A 73 5.70 6.75 -16.24
CA VAL A 73 6.17 5.95 -15.09
C VAL A 73 6.05 6.73 -13.79
N ARG A 74 6.38 8.03 -13.80
CA ARG A 74 6.20 8.91 -12.64
C ARG A 74 4.74 9.00 -12.22
N CYS A 75 3.82 9.15 -13.18
CA CYS A 75 2.38 9.16 -12.88
C CYS A 75 1.90 7.82 -12.31
N ALA A 76 2.40 6.69 -12.85
CA ALA A 76 2.08 5.36 -12.32
C ALA A 76 2.59 5.17 -10.88
N GLY A 77 3.83 5.61 -10.60
CA GLY A 77 4.40 5.64 -9.26
C GLY A 77 3.54 6.43 -8.27
N ALA A 78 3.16 7.66 -8.62
CA ALA A 78 2.29 8.48 -7.78
C ALA A 78 0.93 7.83 -7.50
N ARG A 79 0.33 7.13 -8.49
CA ARG A 79 -0.92 6.37 -8.29
C ARG A 79 -0.74 5.22 -7.30
N LEU A 80 0.36 4.47 -7.42
CA LEU A 80 0.68 3.37 -6.50
C LEU A 80 0.90 3.90 -5.08
N GLU A 81 1.63 5.01 -4.93
CA GLU A 81 1.93 5.63 -3.64
C GLU A 81 0.65 6.05 -2.93
N GLY A 82 -0.22 6.78 -3.64
CA GLY A 82 -1.52 7.19 -3.10
C GLY A 82 -2.41 6.02 -2.71
N GLU A 83 -2.36 4.88 -3.41
CA GLU A 83 -3.11 3.69 -3.01
C GLU A 83 -2.52 3.00 -1.79
N ILE A 84 -1.19 2.88 -1.70
CA ILE A 84 -0.50 2.28 -0.55
C ILE A 84 -0.76 3.11 0.72
N GLU A 85 -0.67 4.43 0.61
CA GLU A 85 -0.96 5.37 1.71
C GLU A 85 -2.41 5.22 2.17
N ARG A 86 -3.38 5.28 1.24
CA ARG A 86 -4.82 5.12 1.53
C ARG A 86 -5.17 3.79 2.19
N ARG A 87 -4.42 2.71 1.92
CA ARG A 87 -4.60 1.41 2.60
C ARG A 87 -3.99 1.41 4.00
N SER A 88 -2.85 2.09 4.17
CA SER A 88 -2.18 2.22 5.46
C SER A 88 -3.03 3.03 6.44
N ASP A 89 -3.62 4.13 5.99
CA ASP A 89 -4.54 4.95 6.78
C ASP A 89 -5.75 4.13 7.25
N ARG A 90 -6.40 3.40 6.34
CA ARG A 90 -7.56 2.55 6.67
C ARG A 90 -7.22 1.43 7.67
N ARG A 91 -6.00 0.90 7.63
CA ARG A 91 -5.54 -0.07 8.64
C ARG A 91 -5.32 0.59 9.99
N GLN A 92 -4.72 1.78 10.00
CA GLN A 92 -4.48 2.56 11.21
C GLN A 92 -5.80 2.94 11.89
N GLU A 93 -6.79 3.43 11.14
CA GLU A 93 -8.13 3.74 11.63
C GLU A 93 -8.80 2.51 12.27
N ARG A 94 -8.76 1.34 11.59
CA ARG A 94 -9.29 0.09 12.15
C ARG A 94 -8.60 -0.32 13.44
N ALA A 95 -7.27 -0.23 13.49
CA ALA A 95 -6.50 -0.54 14.70
C ALA A 95 -6.90 0.37 15.87
N THR A 96 -7.12 1.66 15.62
CA THR A 96 -7.58 2.59 16.67
C THR A 96 -9.00 2.30 17.16
N LEU A 97 -9.90 1.85 16.28
CA LEU A 97 -11.26 1.46 16.64
C LEU A 97 -11.29 0.16 17.48
N ASP A 98 -10.46 -0.82 17.15
CA ASP A 98 -10.37 -2.09 17.88
C ASP A 98 -9.77 -1.91 19.29
N CYS A 99 -8.87 -0.92 19.48
CA CYS A 99 -8.35 -0.55 20.80
C CYS A 99 -9.38 0.15 21.71
N HIS A 100 -10.52 0.60 21.17
CA HIS A 100 -11.56 1.34 21.90
C HIS A 100 -12.77 0.50 22.32
N VAL A 101 -12.71 -0.84 22.26
CA VAL A 101 -13.69 -1.68 22.96
C VAL A 101 -13.53 -1.45 24.46
N PRO A 102 -14.49 -0.80 25.16
CA PRO A 102 -14.42 -0.68 26.61
C PRO A 102 -14.49 -2.10 27.16
N ALA A 103 -13.50 -2.49 27.97
CA ALA A 103 -13.59 -3.70 28.76
C ALA A 103 -14.95 -3.72 29.44
N ALA A 104 -15.83 -4.62 28.98
CA ALA A 104 -17.18 -4.74 29.50
C ALA A 104 -17.08 -4.83 31.02
N ASP A 105 -17.63 -3.81 31.66
CA ASP A 105 -17.79 -3.58 33.08
C ASP A 105 -18.13 -4.90 33.80
N LYS A 106 -17.09 -5.57 34.32
CA LYS A 106 -17.26 -6.66 35.28
C LYS A 106 -17.73 -6.01 36.58
N ARG A 107 -19.02 -5.70 36.65
CA ARG A 107 -19.66 -5.24 37.89
C ARG A 107 -19.29 -6.22 39.02
N PRO A 108 -18.77 -5.72 40.15
CA PRO A 108 -18.46 -6.59 41.27
C PRO A 108 -19.79 -7.11 41.84
N ARG A 109 -20.00 -8.43 41.77
CA ARG A 109 -21.12 -9.09 42.43
C ARG A 109 -20.89 -8.98 43.93
N THR A 110 -21.46 -7.94 44.52
CA THR A 110 -21.43 -7.68 45.96
C THR A 110 -22.01 -8.85 46.75
N ALA A 111 -21.32 -9.13 47.85
CA ALA A 111 -21.43 -10.26 48.75
C ALA A 111 -22.83 -10.55 49.31
N ARG A 112 -23.07 -11.82 49.65
CA ARG A 112 -23.75 -12.17 50.91
C ARG A 112 -22.92 -13.21 51.66
N LEU A 113 -22.24 -12.70 52.68
CA LEU A 113 -21.66 -13.45 53.79
C LEU A 113 -22.76 -13.96 54.73
N SER A 114 -22.49 -15.13 55.32
CA SER A 114 -22.87 -15.62 56.67
C SER A 114 -23.79 -16.85 56.74
N PRO A 115 -23.68 -17.71 57.78
CA PRO A 115 -22.49 -18.12 58.56
C PRO A 115 -22.52 -19.66 58.87
N PRO A 116 -21.98 -20.23 60.00
CA PRO A 116 -21.22 -21.47 59.98
C PRO A 116 -21.98 -22.70 60.48
N ALA A 117 -21.31 -23.85 60.38
CA ALA A 117 -21.72 -25.20 60.76
C ALA A 117 -22.47 -25.35 62.09
N SER A 118 -23.46 -26.25 62.09
CA SER A 118 -23.85 -27.02 63.29
C SER A 118 -23.67 -28.51 63.02
N ARG A 119 -22.83 -29.12 63.87
CA ARG A 119 -22.61 -30.58 64.00
C ARG A 119 -23.81 -31.26 64.68
N ARG A 120 -23.77 -32.60 64.61
CA ARG A 120 -24.42 -33.64 65.46
C ARG A 120 -25.86 -33.98 65.08
N SER A 121 -26.35 -35.21 65.19
CA SER A 121 -25.80 -36.56 65.49
C SER A 121 -26.98 -37.55 65.34
N ALA A 122 -26.65 -38.84 65.24
CA ALA A 122 -27.47 -40.05 65.34
C ALA A 122 -27.84 -40.71 64.01
#